data_AF-A0A528TUQ7-F1
#
_entry.id   AF-A0A528TUQ7-F1
#
_cell.length_a   1.000
_cell.length_b   1.000
_cell.length_c   1.000
_cell.angle_alpha   90.00
_cell.angle_beta   90.00
_cell.angle_gamma   90.00
#
_symmetry.space_group_name_H-M   'P 1'
#
loop_
_entity.id
_entity.type
_entity.pdbx_description
1 polymer ?
#
loop_
_entity_poly.entity_id
_entity_poly.type
_entity_poly.pdbx_seq_one_letter_code
_entity_poly.pdbx_strand_id
1 'polypeptide(L)'
;MAAVRTSSEVALNRVAIAAVLIATLVFLAPIYWIASTAFKPKELAVSVPPTVLFEPEVTPFVRLFTKRVQMQKTVDPQVYE
;
A
#
# COMPACT_ATOMS: atom_id res chain seq x y z
N MET A 1 -10.36 43.52 -2.01
CA MET A 1 -9.31 44.18 -2.81
C MET A 1 -8.54 43.11 -3.56
N ALA A 2 -8.58 43.08 -4.89
CA ALA A 2 -7.77 42.16 -5.68
C ALA A 2 -6.33 42.70 -5.69
N ALA A 3 -5.42 42.04 -4.96
CA ALA A 3 -4.02 42.38 -5.01
C ALA A 3 -3.47 42.06 -6.42
N VAL A 4 -2.93 43.07 -7.10
CA VAL A 4 -2.25 42.89 -8.40
C VAL A 4 -0.99 42.08 -8.13
N ARG A 5 -0.99 40.81 -8.53
CA ARG A 5 0.18 39.94 -8.44
C ARG A 5 1.05 40.11 -9.69
N THR A 6 2.36 40.14 -9.49
CA THR A 6 3.32 40.14 -10.59
C THR A 6 3.34 38.78 -11.28
N SER A 7 3.69 38.75 -12.57
CA SER A 7 3.80 37.50 -13.34
C SER A 7 4.80 36.51 -12.72
N SER A 8 5.86 37.03 -12.12
CA SER A 8 6.86 36.26 -11.38
C SER A 8 6.27 35.54 -10.16
N GLU A 9 5.45 36.23 -9.35
CA GLU A 9 4.78 35.63 -8.20
C GLU A 9 3.81 34.51 -8.61
N VAL A 10 3.09 34.69 -9.72
CA VAL A 10 2.19 33.64 -10.24
C VAL A 10 2.98 32.42 -10.71
N ALA A 11 4.11 32.62 -11.41
CA ALA A 11 4.96 31.53 -11.87
C ALA A 11 5.59 30.76 -10.70
N LEU A 12 6.17 31.46 -9.72
CA LEU A 12 6.74 30.85 -8.52
C LEU A 12 5.69 30.08 -7.72
N ASN A 13 4.48 30.63 -7.58
CA ASN A 13 3.41 29.95 -6.86
C ASN A 13 2.98 28.65 -7.58
N ARG A 14 2.93 28.63 -8.91
CA ARG A 14 2.65 27.41 -9.68
C ARG A 14 3.72 26.34 -9.51
N VAL A 15 4.99 26.76 -9.53
CA VAL A 15 6.13 25.85 -9.27
C VAL A 15 6.06 25.31 -7.85
N ALA A 16 5.78 26.15 -6.86
CA ALA A 16 5.63 25.73 -5.48
C ALA A 16 4.48 24.72 -5.31
N ILE A 17 3.32 24.95 -5.94
CA ILE A 17 2.20 24.01 -5.92
C ILE A 17 2.62 22.66 -6.51
N ALA A 18 3.26 22.66 -7.68
CA ALA A 18 3.72 21.43 -8.32
C ALA A 18 4.75 20.69 -7.44
N ALA A 19 5.69 21.40 -6.84
CA ALA A 19 6.69 20.83 -5.94
C ALA A 19 6.04 20.18 -4.71
N VAL A 20 5.06 20.85 -4.10
CA VAL A 20 4.31 20.30 -2.95
C VAL A 20 3.55 19.05 -3.37
N LEU A 21 2.86 19.05 -4.51
CA LEU A 21 2.13 17.87 -5.00
C LEU A 21 3.07 16.68 -5.24
N ILE A 22 4.24 16.91 -5.85
CA ILE A 22 5.25 15.87 -6.07
C ILE A 22 5.75 15.33 -4.72
N ALA A 23 6.09 16.22 -3.79
CA ALA A 23 6.51 15.82 -2.45
C ALA A 23 5.42 14.97 -1.78
N THR A 24 4.17 15.43 -1.78
CA THR A 24 3.04 14.67 -1.23
C THR A 24 2.95 13.26 -1.83
N LEU A 25 3.05 13.09 -3.16
CA LEU A 25 3.01 11.77 -3.79
C LEU A 25 4.17 10.88 -3.34
N VAL A 26 5.38 11.42 -3.21
CA VAL A 26 6.56 10.69 -2.71
C VAL A 26 6.34 10.23 -1.27
N PHE A 27 5.84 11.11 -0.39
CA PHE A 27 5.56 10.79 1.01
C PHE A 27 4.38 9.81 1.17
N LEU A 28 3.41 9.80 0.25
CA LEU A 28 2.30 8.86 0.25
C LEU A 28 2.67 7.49 -0.34
N ALA A 29 3.76 7.37 -1.12
CA ALA A 29 4.13 6.11 -1.77
C ALA A 29 4.33 4.93 -0.79
N PRO A 30 4.99 5.08 0.39
CA PRO A 30 5.07 4.00 1.38
C PRO A 30 3.71 3.61 1.97
N ILE A 31 2.82 4.59 2.19
CA ILE A 31 1.46 4.34 2.70
C ILE A 31 0.66 3.57 1.66
N TYR A 32 0.75 3.98 0.39
CA TYR A 32 0.15 3.24 -0.73
C TYR A 32 0.66 1.80 -0.80
N TRP A 33 1.96 1.58 -0.60
CA TRP A 33 2.54 0.24 -0.58
C TRP A 33 1.97 -0.63 0.55
N ILE A 34 1.90 -0.10 1.77
CA ILE A 34 1.32 -0.80 2.92
C ILE A 34 -0.15 -1.13 2.66
N ALA A 35 -0.92 -0.15 2.18
CA ALA A 35 -2.34 -0.34 1.86
C ALA A 35 -2.53 -1.41 0.79
N SER A 36 -1.75 -1.37 -0.30
CA SER A 36 -1.81 -2.40 -1.36
C SER A 36 -1.46 -3.79 -0.84
N THR A 37 -0.45 -3.89 0.04
CA THR A 37 0.00 -5.16 0.61
C THR A 37 -1.04 -5.76 1.55
N ALA A 38 -1.87 -4.94 2.21
CA ALA A 38 -2.96 -5.42 3.05
C ALA A 38 -4.03 -6.22 2.28
N PHE A 39 -4.11 -6.03 0.95
CA PHE A 39 -5.01 -6.79 0.07
C PHE A 39 -4.31 -7.91 -0.72
N LYS A 40 -3.01 -8.16 -0.49
CA LYS A 40 -2.29 -9.25 -1.17
C LYS A 40 -2.62 -10.61 -0.55
N PRO A 41 -2.74 -11.68 -1.35
CA PRO A 41 -2.69 -13.05 -0.85
C PRO A 41 -1.39 -13.31 -0.05
N LYS A 42 -1.47 -14.14 1.00
CA LYS A 42 -0.35 -14.40 1.93
C LYS A 42 0.94 -14.81 1.21
N GLU A 43 0.83 -15.69 0.22
CA GLU A 43 1.97 -16.23 -0.53
C GLU A 43 2.65 -15.14 -1.38
N LEU A 44 1.86 -14.23 -1.95
CA LEU A 44 2.36 -13.12 -2.75
C LEU A 44 2.90 -11.96 -1.89
N ALA A 45 2.44 -11.84 -0.64
CA ALA A 45 2.94 -10.82 0.29
C ALA A 45 4.39 -11.07 0.74
N VAL A 46 4.87 -12.32 0.69
CA VAL A 46 6.23 -12.73 1.08
C VAL A 46 7.08 -13.18 -0.11
N SER A 47 6.61 -12.98 -1.33
CA SER A 47 7.35 -13.39 -2.52
C SER A 47 8.63 -12.56 -2.69
N VAL A 48 9.70 -13.22 -3.15
CA VAL A 48 10.95 -12.57 -3.55
C VAL A 48 11.24 -12.97 -4.99
N PRO A 49 11.27 -12.02 -5.96
CA PRO A 49 11.05 -10.57 -5.84
C PRO A 49 9.60 -10.18 -5.46
N PRO A 50 9.37 -8.93 -4.99
CA PRO A 50 8.05 -8.49 -4.59
C PRO A 50 7.10 -8.42 -5.78
N THR A 51 5.97 -9.11 -5.67
CA THR A 51 4.92 -9.08 -6.70
C THR A 51 4.14 -7.77 -6.63
N VAL A 52 4.09 -7.03 -7.73
CA VAL A 52 3.39 -5.72 -7.83
C VAL A 52 1.99 -5.82 -8.41
N LEU A 53 1.73 -6.77 -9.32
CA LEU A 53 0.42 -7.03 -9.91
C LEU A 53 -0.17 -8.30 -9.29
N PHE A 54 -1.33 -8.19 -8.68
CA PHE A 54 -1.99 -9.30 -7.97
C PHE A 54 -3.50 -9.09 -7.98
N GLU A 55 -4.25 -10.17 -7.79
CA GLU A 55 -5.69 -10.11 -7.58
C GLU A 55 -5.97 -9.72 -6.11
N PRO A 56 -6.68 -8.61 -5.84
CA PRO A 56 -6.94 -8.15 -4.48
C PRO A 56 -7.87 -9.09 -3.70
N GLU A 57 -7.52 -9.40 -2.45
CA GLU A 57 -8.33 -10.22 -1.54
C GLU A 57 -8.58 -9.54 -0.19
N VAL A 58 -9.74 -9.79 0.41
CA VAL A 58 -10.07 -9.37 1.80
C VAL A 58 -9.70 -10.43 2.85
N THR A 59 -9.20 -11.60 2.42
CA THR A 59 -8.78 -12.71 3.27
C THR A 59 -7.84 -12.28 4.41
N PRO A 60 -6.83 -11.40 4.20
CA PRO A 60 -5.97 -10.93 5.29
C PRO A 60 -6.74 -10.21 6.41
N PHE A 61 -7.70 -9.35 6.06
CA PHE A 61 -8.54 -8.66 7.03
C PHE A 61 -9.46 -9.62 7.79
N VAL A 62 -10.08 -10.59 7.09
CA VAL A 62 -10.89 -11.63 7.75
C VAL A 62 -10.05 -12.41 8.74
N ARG A 63 -8.81 -12.77 8.40
CA ARG A 63 -7.88 -13.48 9.30
C ARG A 63 -7.44 -12.64 10.49
N LEU A 64 -7.31 -11.32 10.32
CA LEU A 64 -6.92 -10.41 11.40
C LEU A 64 -8.07 -10.18 12.39
N PHE A 65 -9.29 -10.00 11.88
CA PHE A 65 -10.45 -9.62 12.70
C PHE A 65 -11.27 -10.82 13.19
N THR A 66 -11.01 -12.04 12.70
CA THR A 66 -11.72 -13.25 13.15
C THR A 66 -10.75 -14.29 13.67
N LYS A 67 -11.17 -15.07 14.69
CA LYS A 67 -10.49 -16.31 15.07
C LYS A 67 -10.75 -17.41 14.02
N ARG A 68 -10.26 -17.24 12.79
CA ARG A 68 -10.00 -18.40 11.94
C ARG A 68 -8.69 -19.00 12.39
N VAL A 69 -8.76 -20.09 13.14
CA VAL A 69 -7.65 -21.04 13.24
C VAL A 69 -7.27 -21.32 11.79
N GLN A 70 -6.02 -21.04 11.38
CA GLN A 70 -5.55 -21.64 10.13
C GLN A 70 -5.76 -23.12 10.36
N MET A 71 -6.78 -23.72 9.74
CA MET A 71 -6.93 -25.17 9.71
C MET A 71 -5.73 -25.66 8.91
N GLN A 72 -4.55 -25.64 9.53
CA GLN A 72 -3.53 -26.61 9.25
C GLN A 72 -4.27 -27.91 9.53
N LYS A 73 -4.60 -28.64 8.47
CA LYS A 73 -5.03 -30.03 8.57
C LYS A 73 -4.27 -30.67 9.73
N THR A 74 -4.95 -31.46 10.56
CA THR A 74 -4.29 -32.38 11.49
C THR A 74 -3.13 -33.03 10.74
N VAL A 75 -1.90 -32.72 11.16
CA VAL A 75 -0.70 -33.31 10.56
C VAL A 75 -0.81 -34.80 10.86
N ASP A 76 -0.83 -35.61 9.81
CA ASP A 76 -0.95 -37.06 9.94
C ASP A 76 0.27 -37.58 10.71
N PRO A 77 0.09 -38.30 11.85
CA PRO A 77 1.20 -38.79 12.66
C PRO A 77 2.24 -39.61 11.88
N GLN A 78 1.85 -40.19 10.74
CA GLN A 78 2.70 -41.07 9.93
C GLN A 78 3.80 -40.34 9.15
N VAL A 79 3.85 -39.00 9.16
CA VAL A 79 4.92 -38.23 8.49
C VAL A 79 6.24 -38.28 9.27
N TYR A 80 6.23 -38.79 10.51
CA TYR A 80 7.41 -38.91 11.38
C TYR A 80 7.77 -40.36 11.75
N GLU A 81 7.16 -41.36 11.11
CA GLU A 81 7.62 -42.76 11.19
C GLU A 81 8.53 -43.14 10.02
#